data_AF-A0A1W6B6W8-F1
#
_entry.id   AF-A0A1W6B6W8-F1
#
_cell.length_a   1.000
_cell.length_b   1.000
_cell.length_c   1.000
_cell.angle_alpha   90.00
_cell.angle_beta   90.00
_cell.angle_gamma   90.00
#
_symmetry.space_group_name_H-M   'P 1'
#
loop_
_entity.id
_entity.type
_entity.pdbx_description
1 polymer ?
#
loop_
_entity_poly.entity_id
_entity_poly.type
_entity_poly.pdbx_seq_one_letter_code
_entity_poly.pdbx_strand_id
1 'polypeptide(L)'
;MNNELNTLLQEELDKINREENRNDRPYFDVSFIKLYPGLYGLMCFLFVLTMSLLLYSDSFGNIEYSVCCIIFIICNFFFFFHINPSYRVADIDKGAWKNCYTGDWYIEVHVREAFIKTLLDGNVLTESEKQRLTKQYDKKGYLYFSDIYRLRN
;
A
#
# COMPACT_ATOMS: atom_id res chain seq x y z
N MET A 1 23.31 -17.46 -7.24
CA MET A 1 23.39 -16.23 -8.06
C MET A 1 22.16 -15.31 -7.92
N ASN A 2 20.92 -15.82 -7.78
CA ASN A 2 19.75 -14.94 -7.51
C ASN A 2 19.79 -14.27 -6.12
N ASN A 3 20.47 -14.87 -5.15
CA ASN A 3 20.53 -14.34 -3.79
C ASN A 3 21.23 -12.99 -3.68
N GLU A 4 22.30 -12.73 -4.44
CA GLU A 4 23.08 -11.49 -4.30
C GLU A 4 22.31 -10.26 -4.83
N LEU A 5 21.66 -10.39 -6.00
CA LEU A 5 20.77 -9.35 -6.51
C LEU A 5 19.58 -9.12 -5.58
N ASN A 6 18.97 -10.19 -5.08
CA ASN A 6 17.86 -10.09 -4.13
C ASN A 6 18.28 -9.43 -2.82
N THR A 7 19.49 -9.69 -2.32
CA THR A 7 20.03 -9.02 -1.13
C THR A 7 20.19 -7.53 -1.38
N LEU A 8 20.78 -7.12 -2.51
CA LEU A 8 20.92 -5.69 -2.84
C LEU A 8 19.58 -4.99 -3.02
N LEU A 9 18.62 -5.63 -3.69
CA LEU A 9 17.26 -5.11 -3.81
C LEU A 9 16.58 -4.99 -2.45
N GLN A 10 16.76 -5.96 -1.55
CA GLN A 10 16.19 -5.92 -0.21
C GLN A 10 16.82 -4.80 0.63
N GLU A 11 18.14 -4.61 0.56
CA GLU A 11 18.83 -3.52 1.26
C GLU A 11 18.32 -2.14 0.81
N GLU A 12 18.05 -2.00 -0.49
CA GLU A 12 17.51 -0.76 -1.04
C GLU A 12 16.05 -0.54 -0.63
N LEU A 13 15.21 -1.58 -0.68
CA LEU A 13 13.84 -1.54 -0.14
C LEU A 13 13.83 -1.25 1.36
N ASP A 14 14.78 -1.79 2.13
CA ASP A 14 14.89 -1.53 3.57
C ASP A 14 15.26 -0.08 3.87
N LYS A 15 16.06 0.57 3.01
CA LYS A 15 16.29 2.01 3.12
C LYS A 15 15.00 2.79 2.88
N ILE A 16 14.24 2.44 1.83
CA ILE A 16 12.94 3.07 1.55
C ILE A 16 11.97 2.85 2.73
N ASN A 17 11.89 1.63 3.26
CA ASN A 17 11.06 1.31 4.41
C ASN A 17 11.41 2.16 5.63
N ARG A 18 12.69 2.42 5.87
CA ARG A 18 13.15 3.29 6.96
C ARG A 18 12.82 4.77 6.71
N GLU A 19 13.02 5.24 5.48
CA GLU A 19 12.76 6.63 5.07
C GLU A 19 11.26 6.96 5.12
N GLU A 20 10.40 6.04 4.68
CA GLU A 20 8.93 6.17 4.67
C GLU A 20 8.26 5.65 5.95
N ASN A 21 9.03 5.16 6.93
CA ASN A 21 8.53 4.59 8.18
C ASN A 21 7.49 3.46 7.97
N ARG A 22 7.74 2.59 6.99
CA ARG A 22 6.91 1.42 6.67
C ARG A 22 7.24 0.28 7.61
N ASN A 23 6.47 0.13 8.69
CA ASN A 23 6.82 -0.78 9.79
C ASN A 23 5.77 -1.86 10.10
N ASP A 24 4.79 -2.08 9.20
CA ASP A 24 3.71 -3.08 9.33
C ASP A 24 2.82 -2.90 10.57
N ARG A 25 2.93 -1.77 11.31
CA ARG A 25 2.13 -1.54 12.52
C ARG A 25 0.83 -0.81 12.19
N PRO A 26 -0.27 -1.13 12.88
CA PRO A 26 -1.48 -0.34 12.82
C PRO A 26 -1.27 0.97 13.59
N TYR A 27 -1.58 2.08 12.94
CA TYR A 27 -1.56 3.41 13.51
C TYR A 27 -2.98 3.91 13.66
N PHE A 28 -3.24 4.63 14.75
CA PHE A 28 -4.46 5.40 14.89
C PHE A 28 -4.32 6.68 14.07
N ASP A 29 -5.07 6.76 12.97
CA ASP A 29 -5.01 7.87 12.03
C ASP A 29 -6.40 8.46 11.78
N VAL A 30 -6.53 9.77 12.03
CA VAL A 30 -7.75 10.56 11.77
C VAL A 30 -7.69 11.25 10.41
N SER A 31 -6.67 10.97 9.59
CA SER A 31 -6.48 11.59 8.29
C SER A 31 -7.65 11.36 7.35
N PHE A 32 -8.38 10.24 7.47
CA PHE A 32 -9.59 9.99 6.67
C PHE A 32 -10.62 11.13 6.78
N ILE A 33 -10.90 11.58 8.01
CA ILE A 33 -11.85 12.68 8.27
C ILE A 33 -11.32 14.00 7.72
N LYS A 34 -10.01 14.23 7.82
CA LYS A 34 -9.37 15.47 7.33
C LYS A 34 -9.30 15.53 5.81
N LEU A 35 -9.02 14.39 5.17
CA LEU A 35 -8.83 14.27 3.72
C LEU A 35 -10.17 14.22 2.99
N TYR A 36 -11.19 13.60 3.59
CA TYR A 36 -12.52 13.42 3.00
C TYR A 36 -13.65 13.89 3.94
N PRO A 37 -13.66 15.17 4.37
CA PRO A 37 -14.64 15.67 5.34
C PRO A 37 -16.07 15.60 4.82
N GLY A 38 -16.29 15.85 3.52
CA GLY A 38 -17.61 15.76 2.89
C GLY A 38 -18.15 14.34 2.82
N LEU A 39 -17.29 13.36 2.50
CA LEU A 39 -17.69 11.95 2.44
C LEU A 39 -18.05 11.43 3.83
N TYR A 40 -17.23 11.74 4.83
CA TYR A 40 -17.49 11.38 6.23
C TYR A 40 -18.78 12.04 6.75
N GLY A 41 -18.96 13.33 6.48
CA GLY A 41 -20.17 14.06 6.86
C GLY A 41 -21.44 13.49 6.21
N LEU A 42 -21.38 13.14 4.92
CA LEU A 42 -22.49 12.50 4.21
C LEU A 42 -22.83 11.14 4.81
N MET A 43 -21.82 10.33 5.15
CA MET A 43 -22.02 9.05 5.83
C MET A 43 -22.75 9.22 7.17
N CYS A 44 -22.31 10.17 8.01
CA CYS A 44 -22.98 10.45 9.28
C CYS A 44 -24.43 10.94 9.07
N PHE A 45 -24.66 11.81 8.08
CA PHE A 45 -25.99 12.30 7.75
C PHE A 45 -26.94 11.16 7.31
N LEU A 46 -26.48 10.29 6.41
CA LEU A 46 -27.25 9.13 5.96
C LEU A 46 -27.51 8.13 7.08
N PHE A 47 -26.56 7.96 8.01
CA PHE A 47 -26.76 7.14 9.19
C PHE A 47 -27.88 7.68 10.09
N VAL A 48 -27.89 8.99 10.38
CA VAL A 48 -28.96 9.64 11.15
C VAL A 48 -30.32 9.49 10.46
N LEU A 49 -30.37 9.64 9.13
CA LEU A 49 -31.59 9.43 8.35
C LEU A 49 -32.08 7.99 8.48
N THR A 50 -31.17 7.01 8.37
CA THR A 50 -31.48 5.59 8.54
C THR A 50 -32.01 5.30 9.95
N MET A 51 -31.41 5.89 10.98
CA MET A 51 -31.86 5.73 12.37
C MET A 51 -33.25 6.33 12.58
N SER A 52 -33.51 7.49 11.96
CA SER A 52 -34.84 8.13 12.02
C SER A 52 -35.91 7.27 11.36
N LEU A 53 -35.58 6.60 10.24
CA LEU A 53 -36.49 5.70 9.54
C LEU A 53 -36.77 4.42 10.33
N LEU A 54 -35.75 3.86 10.99
CA LEU A 54 -35.92 2.72 11.88
C LEU A 54 -36.86 3.03 13.05
N LEU A 55 -36.73 4.21 13.67
CA LEU A 55 -37.59 4.65 14.77
C LEU A 55 -39.03 4.96 14.33
N TYR A 56 -39.22 5.39 13.08
CA TYR A 56 -40.54 5.64 12.51
C TYR A 56 -41.29 4.34 12.17
N SER A 57 -40.56 3.25 11.88
CA SER A 57 -41.15 2.01 11.41
C SER A 57 -41.57 1.11 12.56
N ASP A 58 -42.83 0.69 12.59
CA ASP A 58 -43.35 -0.31 13.53
C ASP A 58 -42.74 -1.72 13.33
N SER A 59 -42.00 -1.92 12.23
CA SER A 59 -41.40 -3.22 11.89
C SER A 59 -40.07 -3.49 12.61
N PHE A 60 -39.44 -2.47 13.18
CA PHE A 60 -38.12 -2.59 13.81
C PHE A 60 -38.19 -2.18 15.28
N GLY A 61 -37.56 -2.95 16.15
CA GLY A 61 -37.55 -2.71 17.59
C GLY A 61 -36.26 -2.06 18.08
N ASN A 62 -36.15 -1.98 19.40
CA ASN A 62 -34.98 -1.40 20.09
C ASN A 62 -33.69 -2.22 19.87
N ILE A 63 -33.81 -3.51 19.56
CA ILE A 63 -32.65 -4.39 19.35
C ILE A 63 -31.99 -4.04 18.02
N GLU A 64 -32.76 -3.92 16.95
CA GLU A 64 -32.29 -3.60 15.61
C GLU A 64 -31.61 -2.24 15.58
N TYR A 65 -32.20 -1.25 16.24
CA TYR A 65 -31.58 0.07 16.45
C TYR A 65 -30.20 -0.05 17.13
N SER A 66 -30.13 -0.81 18.22
CA SER A 66 -28.88 -1.00 18.98
C SER A 66 -27.81 -1.72 18.15
N VAL A 67 -28.21 -2.74 17.38
CA VAL A 67 -27.31 -3.48 16.48
C VAL A 67 -26.76 -2.57 15.38
N CYS A 68 -27.61 -1.76 14.74
CA CYS A 68 -27.16 -0.80 13.74
C CYS A 68 -26.15 0.21 14.31
N CYS A 69 -26.39 0.72 15.52
CA CYS A 69 -25.44 1.61 16.20
C CYS A 69 -24.10 0.92 16.47
N ILE A 70 -24.12 -0.31 16.97
CA ILE A 70 -22.89 -1.09 17.24
C ILE A 70 -22.11 -1.33 15.95
N ILE A 71 -22.77 -1.77 14.88
CA ILE A 71 -22.13 -2.00 13.58
C ILE A 71 -21.53 -0.69 13.07
N PHE A 72 -22.27 0.41 13.13
CA PHE A 72 -21.77 1.71 12.68
C PHE A 72 -20.53 2.14 13.46
N ILE A 73 -20.53 1.98 14.80
CA ILE A 73 -19.36 2.29 15.64
C ILE A 73 -18.17 1.41 15.28
N ILE A 74 -18.37 0.10 15.11
CA ILE A 74 -17.29 -0.84 14.73
C ILE A 74 -16.74 -0.48 13.36
N CYS A 75 -17.58 -0.28 12.36
CA CYS A 75 -17.15 0.11 11.01
C CYS A 75 -16.43 1.46 11.02
N ASN A 76 -16.92 2.44 11.80
CA ASN A 76 -16.22 3.71 11.97
C ASN A 76 -14.87 3.54 12.67
N PHE A 77 -14.80 2.68 13.66
CA PHE A 77 -13.56 2.37 14.37
C PHE A 77 -12.47 1.91 13.40
N PHE A 78 -12.82 1.06 12.41
CA PHE A 78 -11.88 0.61 11.38
C PHE A 78 -11.34 1.73 10.48
N PHE A 79 -12.09 2.81 10.22
CA PHE A 79 -11.57 3.95 9.45
C PHE A 79 -10.41 4.67 10.14
N PHE A 80 -10.26 4.50 11.46
CA PHE A 80 -9.16 5.09 12.21
C PHE A 80 -7.89 4.25 12.23
N PHE A 81 -7.87 3.07 11.61
CA PHE A 81 -6.67 2.24 11.54
C PHE A 81 -6.05 2.33 10.16
N HIS A 82 -4.83 2.85 10.12
CA HIS A 82 -3.98 2.83 8.94
C HIS A 82 -2.81 1.88 9.18
N ILE A 83 -2.52 0.99 8.22
CA ILE A 83 -1.32 0.14 8.25
C ILE A 83 -0.46 0.53 7.06
N ASN A 84 0.83 0.79 7.32
CA ASN A 84 1.81 1.04 6.27
C ASN A 84 2.72 -0.19 6.08
N PRO A 85 2.40 -1.10 5.15
CA PRO A 85 3.10 -2.38 5.02
C PRO A 85 4.52 -2.19 4.48
N SER A 86 5.49 -2.94 5.02
CA SER A 86 6.89 -2.90 4.59
C SER A 86 7.08 -3.55 3.21
N TYR A 87 7.98 -3.00 2.40
CA TYR A 87 8.38 -3.59 1.13
C TYR A 87 9.37 -4.73 1.30
N ARG A 88 9.16 -5.83 0.57
CA ARG A 88 10.04 -7.00 0.56
C ARG A 88 10.22 -7.52 -0.86
N VAL A 89 11.42 -7.99 -1.18
CA VAL A 89 11.74 -8.59 -2.49
C VAL A 89 10.89 -9.82 -2.77
N ALA A 90 10.57 -10.60 -1.72
CA ALA A 90 9.75 -11.80 -1.83
C ALA A 90 8.31 -11.53 -2.30
N ASP A 91 7.86 -10.28 -2.19
CA ASP A 91 6.52 -9.81 -2.54
C ASP A 91 6.49 -9.13 -3.92
N ILE A 92 7.63 -8.95 -4.59
CA ILE A 92 7.69 -8.44 -5.97
C ILE A 92 7.00 -9.44 -6.90
N ASP A 93 6.15 -8.93 -7.81
CA ASP A 93 5.32 -9.69 -8.76
C ASP A 93 4.31 -10.66 -8.14
N LYS A 94 4.17 -10.69 -6.80
CA LYS A 94 3.07 -11.39 -6.13
C LYS A 94 1.97 -10.41 -5.79
N GLY A 95 0.72 -10.85 -5.94
CA GLY A 95 -0.43 -10.14 -5.38
C GLY A 95 -0.35 -10.14 -3.86
N ALA A 96 0.38 -9.19 -3.30
CA ALA A 96 0.54 -9.06 -1.86
C ALA A 96 -0.80 -8.55 -1.28
N TRP A 97 -1.56 -9.45 -0.65
CA TRP A 97 -2.80 -9.11 0.07
C TRP A 97 -2.61 -7.95 1.05
N LYS A 98 -1.39 -7.76 1.56
CA LYS A 98 -1.01 -6.65 2.44
C LYS A 98 -1.15 -5.28 1.76
N ASN A 99 -0.91 -5.18 0.46
CA ASN A 99 -0.97 -3.92 -0.26
C ASN A 99 -2.42 -3.54 -0.66
N CYS A 100 -3.33 -4.51 -0.72
CA CYS A 100 -4.75 -4.24 -0.93
C CYS A 100 -5.36 -3.38 0.21
N TYR A 101 -4.79 -3.44 1.42
CA TYR A 101 -5.22 -2.60 2.55
C TYR A 101 -4.89 -1.11 2.38
N THR A 102 -3.84 -0.80 1.62
CA THR A 102 -3.39 0.58 1.37
C THR A 102 -3.97 1.13 0.06
N GLY A 103 -4.64 0.29 -0.73
CA GLY A 103 -5.16 0.65 -2.06
C GLY A 103 -4.10 0.57 -3.18
N ASP A 104 -2.89 0.12 -2.86
CA ASP A 104 -1.79 0.03 -3.82
C ASP A 104 -1.74 -1.37 -4.46
N TRP A 105 -2.55 -1.58 -5.50
CA TRP A 105 -2.68 -2.88 -6.18
C TRP A 105 -1.41 -3.32 -6.92
N TYR A 106 -0.56 -2.37 -7.32
CA TYR A 106 0.73 -2.60 -7.98
C TYR A 106 1.71 -1.53 -7.51
N ILE A 107 2.62 -1.88 -6.61
CA ILE A 107 3.61 -0.92 -6.17
C ILE A 107 4.76 -0.92 -7.18
N GLU A 108 4.60 -0.05 -8.15
CA GLU A 108 5.66 0.42 -9.01
C GLU A 108 6.60 1.34 -8.20
N VAL A 109 7.38 0.75 -7.28
CA VAL A 109 8.39 1.50 -6.53
C VAL A 109 9.48 1.91 -7.51
N HIS A 110 9.71 3.22 -7.64
CA HIS A 110 10.82 3.73 -8.42
C HIS A 110 12.14 3.42 -7.72
N VAL A 111 13.09 2.90 -8.48
CA VAL A 111 14.46 2.68 -8.02
C VAL A 111 15.19 4.02 -8.06
N ARG A 112 15.91 4.35 -6.99
CA ARG A 112 16.71 5.58 -6.93
C ARG A 112 17.83 5.55 -7.97
N GLU A 113 18.07 6.69 -8.64
CA GLU A 113 19.12 6.80 -9.67
C GLU A 113 20.50 6.38 -9.16
N ALA A 114 20.83 6.71 -7.91
CA ALA A 114 22.08 6.32 -7.27
C ALA A 114 22.25 4.79 -7.18
N PHE A 115 21.16 4.06 -6.91
CA PHE A 115 21.18 2.61 -6.88
C PHE A 115 21.28 2.02 -8.29
N ILE A 116 20.57 2.58 -9.27
CA ILE A 116 20.70 2.17 -10.69
C ILE A 116 22.15 2.28 -11.14
N LYS A 117 22.81 3.41 -10.86
CA LYS A 117 24.22 3.63 -11.20
C LYS A 117 25.13 2.61 -10.51
N THR A 118 24.94 2.39 -9.21
CA THR A 118 25.71 1.40 -8.43
C THR A 118 25.53 -0.02 -9.00
N LEU A 119 24.32 -0.36 -9.45
CA LEU A 119 23.99 -1.65 -10.02
C LEU A 119 24.64 -1.86 -11.41
N LEU A 120 24.71 -0.81 -12.23
CA LEU A 120 25.36 -0.84 -13.56
C LEU A 120 26.89 -0.85 -13.45
N ASP A 121 27.47 -0.09 -12.51
CA ASP A 121 28.91 -0.02 -12.25
C ASP A 121 29.42 -1.28 -11.53
N GLY A 122 28.54 -2.02 -10.83
CA GLY A 122 28.87 -3.23 -10.11
C GLY A 122 29.06 -4.47 -10.99
N ASN A 123 29.54 -5.56 -10.37
CA ASN A 123 29.73 -6.86 -11.02
C ASN A 123 28.58 -7.85 -10.79
N VAL A 124 27.51 -7.41 -10.13
CA VAL A 124 26.37 -8.28 -9.80
C VAL A 124 25.60 -8.66 -11.05
N LEU A 125 25.53 -7.77 -12.05
CA LEU A 125 24.86 -7.98 -13.33
C LEU A 125 25.85 -8.39 -14.43
N THR A 126 25.39 -9.26 -15.33
CA THR A 126 26.10 -9.58 -16.58
C THR A 126 25.99 -8.43 -17.58
N GLU A 127 26.93 -8.33 -18.52
CA GLU A 127 26.94 -7.26 -19.53
C GLU A 127 25.66 -7.23 -20.39
N SER A 128 25.05 -8.39 -20.68
CA SER A 128 23.78 -8.46 -21.40
C SER A 128 22.59 -7.93 -20.57
N GLU A 129 22.56 -8.22 -19.27
CA GLU A 129 21.56 -7.68 -18.33
C GLU A 129 21.70 -6.16 -18.18
N LYS A 130 22.94 -5.66 -18.06
CA LYS A 130 23.24 -4.22 -18.01
C LYS A 130 22.72 -3.52 -19.26
N GLN A 131 23.06 -4.02 -20.46
CA GLN A 131 22.57 -3.44 -21.71
C GLN A 131 21.04 -3.42 -21.81
N ARG A 132 20.37 -4.49 -21.36
CA ARG A 132 18.90 -4.56 -21.34
C ARG A 132 18.29 -3.57 -20.35
N LEU A 133 18.91 -3.36 -19.19
CA LEU A 133 18.47 -2.35 -18.21
C LEU A 133 18.70 -0.94 -18.73
N THR A 134 19.88 -0.63 -19.27
CA THR A 134 20.18 0.68 -19.85
C THR A 134 19.18 1.03 -20.94
N LYS A 135 18.86 0.10 -21.85
CA LYS A 135 17.84 0.34 -22.88
C LYS A 135 16.44 0.61 -22.32
N GLN A 136 16.07 -0.05 -21.21
CA GLN A 136 14.79 0.23 -20.55
C GLN A 136 14.79 1.59 -19.85
N TYR A 137 15.90 1.93 -19.18
CA TYR A 137 16.10 3.22 -18.55
C TYR A 137 16.06 4.35 -19.58
N ASP A 138 16.78 4.24 -20.69
CA ASP A 138 16.80 5.25 -21.76
C ASP A 138 15.41 5.47 -22.39
N LYS A 139 14.57 4.44 -22.40
CA LYS A 139 13.21 4.52 -22.94
C LYS A 139 12.22 5.13 -21.95
N LYS A 140 12.30 4.77 -20.67
CA LYS A 140 11.31 5.15 -19.65
C LYS A 140 11.72 6.39 -18.85
N GLY A 141 13.02 6.64 -18.69
CA GLY A 141 13.61 7.63 -17.79
C GLY A 141 13.67 7.17 -16.32
N TYR A 142 13.15 5.99 -16.00
CA TYR A 142 13.13 5.42 -14.65
C TYR A 142 13.08 3.88 -14.73
N LEU A 143 13.40 3.22 -13.62
CA LEU A 143 13.27 1.77 -13.46
C LEU A 143 12.45 1.44 -12.23
N TYR A 144 11.67 0.36 -12.32
CA TYR A 144 10.99 -0.21 -11.17
C TYR A 144 11.77 -1.40 -10.59
N PHE A 145 11.55 -1.69 -9.31
CA PHE A 145 12.13 -2.88 -8.68
C PHE A 145 11.71 -4.17 -9.41
N SER A 146 10.49 -4.20 -9.97
CA SER A 146 9.99 -5.31 -10.81
C SER A 146 10.77 -5.48 -12.11
N ASP A 147 11.17 -4.39 -12.77
CA ASP A 147 11.96 -4.45 -14.01
C ASP A 147 13.33 -5.11 -13.78
N ILE A 148 13.92 -4.89 -12.60
CA ILE A 148 15.21 -5.49 -12.20
C ILE A 148 15.02 -6.95 -11.74
N TYR A 149 13.98 -7.22 -10.95
CA TYR A 149 13.67 -8.55 -10.45
C TYR A 149 13.43 -9.57 -11.58
N ARG A 150 12.70 -9.16 -12.63
CA ARG A 150 12.38 -9.96 -13.83
C ARG A 150 13.58 -10.21 -14.77
N LEU A 151 14.77 -9.71 -14.47
CA LEU A 151 15.97 -10.06 -15.25
C LEU A 151 16.40 -11.51 -15.00
N ARG A 152 16.11 -12.04 -13.80
CA ARG A 152 16.63 -13.32 -13.30
C ARG A 152 15.57 -14.32 -12.84
N ASN A 153 14.29 -13.96 -13.01
CA ASN A 153 13.11 -14.79 -12.76
C ASN A 153 12.23 -14.78 -14.00
#